data_AF-A0A963TLD9-F1
#
_entry.id   AF-A0A963TLD9-F1
#
_cell.length_a   1.000
_cell.length_b   1.000
_cell.length_c   1.000
_cell.angle_alpha   90.00
_cell.angle_beta   90.00
_cell.angle_gamma   90.00
#
_symmetry.space_group_name_H-M   'P 1'
#
loop_
_entity.id
_entity.type
_entity.pdbx_description
1 polymer ?
#
loop_
_entity_poly.entity_id
_entity_poly.type
_entity_poly.pdbx_seq_one_letter_code
_entity_poly.pdbx_strand_id
1 'polypeptide(L)'
;MAASAFATSSRSTAAPTGAGAVDELTKEISTIGKFAEQIQSIAFQTNMLALNATIEAARAGEAGRGFNVVAQEVKELAGQTRNAADEITRTVKRLQEVAAQLSALQTAAVTTATPSSRSFMPDNHAGGTYTIGGHGAVVAAPPTAQQIRMVQESFAKVAKLGSAVAALFYQKLFDLDPSLQALFQGDMETQGRKLLDMIATAVRGLNNLPKLVPAVQKLGQRHAGYGVQPGHYDIVGDALLATLHDGLGPDFTPDVELAWASVYNLLARTMIEASS
;
A
#
# COMPACT_ATOMS: atom_id res chain seq x y z
N MET A 1 -21.15 -30.66 67.60
CA MET A 1 -20.15 -30.52 66.52
C MET A 1 -20.89 -30.58 65.20
N ALA A 2 -20.81 -29.50 64.42
CA ALA A 2 -21.52 -29.29 63.17
C ALA A 2 -20.59 -29.55 61.98
N ALA A 3 -21.10 -30.16 60.91
CA ALA A 3 -20.55 -30.02 59.56
C ALA A 3 -21.62 -30.45 58.53
N SER A 4 -22.40 -29.49 58.05
CA SER A 4 -23.24 -29.62 56.87
C SER A 4 -22.50 -28.92 55.72
N ALA A 5 -22.01 -29.68 54.75
CA ALA A 5 -21.34 -29.16 53.55
C ALA A 5 -22.31 -29.23 52.37
N PHE A 6 -23.18 -28.22 52.25
CA PHE A 6 -23.96 -27.98 51.06
C PHE A 6 -23.15 -27.04 50.15
N ALA A 7 -22.36 -27.63 49.25
CA ALA A 7 -21.66 -26.90 48.20
C ALA A 7 -22.69 -26.36 47.20
N THR A 8 -23.20 -25.15 47.45
CA THR A 8 -24.04 -24.43 46.50
C THR A 8 -23.16 -23.98 45.35
N SER A 9 -23.28 -24.67 44.23
CA SER A 9 -22.67 -24.31 42.94
C SER A 9 -23.24 -22.94 42.52
N SER A 10 -22.51 -21.87 42.83
CA SER A 10 -22.84 -20.52 42.38
C SER A 10 -22.34 -20.37 40.94
N ARG A 11 -23.17 -20.80 39.99
CA ARG A 11 -22.95 -20.52 38.58
C ARG A 11 -23.18 -19.03 38.35
N SER A 12 -22.11 -18.25 38.41
CA SER A 12 -22.11 -16.86 37.96
C SER A 12 -22.32 -16.82 36.45
N THR A 13 -23.58 -16.72 36.01
CA THR A 13 -23.89 -16.24 34.65
C THR A 13 -23.96 -14.72 34.73
N ALA A 14 -22.81 -14.07 34.75
CA ALA A 14 -22.74 -12.64 34.51
C ALA A 14 -23.31 -12.38 33.10
N ALA A 15 -24.36 -11.56 33.01
CA ALA A 15 -24.79 -11.01 31.73
C ALA A 15 -23.58 -10.36 31.05
N PRO A 16 -23.42 -10.46 29.71
CA PRO A 16 -22.34 -9.80 29.02
C PRO A 16 -22.38 -8.33 29.41
N THR A 17 -21.34 -7.85 30.07
CA THR A 17 -21.18 -6.44 30.38
C THR A 17 -21.20 -5.66 29.06
N GLY A 18 -21.66 -4.42 29.06
CA GLY A 18 -21.65 -3.58 27.87
C GLY A 18 -20.27 -3.55 27.18
N ALA A 19 -19.19 -3.75 27.94
CA ALA A 19 -17.83 -3.89 27.44
C ALA A 19 -17.63 -5.13 26.54
N GLY A 20 -18.15 -6.30 26.95
CA GLY A 20 -18.05 -7.52 26.15
C GLY A 20 -18.79 -7.43 24.81
N ALA A 21 -19.92 -6.73 24.78
CA ALA A 21 -20.67 -6.50 23.53
C ALA A 21 -19.93 -5.57 22.55
N VAL A 22 -19.21 -4.56 23.06
CA VAL A 22 -18.39 -3.65 22.23
C VAL A 22 -17.14 -4.35 21.69
N ASP A 23 -16.52 -5.22 22.48
CA ASP A 23 -15.38 -6.03 22.04
C ASP A 23 -15.78 -7.01 20.93
N GLU A 24 -16.91 -7.69 21.09
CA GLU A 24 -17.44 -8.61 20.07
C GLU A 24 -17.82 -7.86 18.79
N LEU A 25 -18.46 -6.69 18.91
CA LEU A 25 -18.74 -5.81 17.78
C LEU A 25 -17.46 -5.37 17.06
N THR A 26 -16.41 -5.00 17.79
CA THR A 26 -15.11 -4.61 17.21
C THR A 26 -14.48 -5.75 16.42
N LYS A 27 -14.60 -6.99 16.92
CA LYS A 27 -14.12 -8.19 16.24
C LYS A 27 -14.90 -8.46 14.95
N GLU A 28 -16.22 -8.34 14.96
CA GLU A 28 -17.05 -8.48 13.75
C GLU A 28 -16.75 -7.40 12.71
N ILE A 29 -16.59 -6.14 13.14
CA ILE A 29 -16.20 -5.03 12.26
C ILE A 29 -14.82 -5.30 11.62
N SER A 30 -13.86 -5.83 12.38
CA SER A 30 -12.56 -6.23 11.84
C SER A 30 -12.68 -7.34 10.79
N THR A 31 -13.57 -8.32 11.00
CA THR A 31 -13.84 -9.37 10.03
C THR A 31 -14.44 -8.82 8.73
N ILE A 32 -15.38 -7.87 8.83
CA ILE A 32 -15.93 -7.17 7.65
C ILE A 32 -14.81 -6.42 6.90
N GLY A 33 -13.90 -5.76 7.61
CA GLY A 33 -12.73 -5.11 7.01
C GLY A 33 -11.88 -6.08 6.20
N LYS A 34 -11.59 -7.27 6.74
CA LYS A 34 -10.84 -8.31 6.02
C LYS A 34 -11.56 -8.80 4.76
N PHE A 35 -12.89 -8.95 4.81
CA PHE A 35 -13.65 -9.30 3.61
C PHE A 35 -13.65 -8.18 2.58
N ALA A 36 -13.73 -6.92 3.00
CA ALA A 36 -13.61 -5.77 2.10
C ALA A 36 -12.25 -5.75 1.38
N GLU A 37 -11.16 -5.98 2.12
CA GLU A 37 -9.80 -6.13 1.55
C GLU A 37 -9.72 -7.30 0.54
N GLN A 38 -10.33 -8.44 0.84
CA GLN A 38 -10.40 -9.58 -0.08
C GLN A 38 -11.18 -9.23 -1.35
N ILE A 39 -12.30 -8.52 -1.24
CA ILE A 39 -13.10 -8.08 -2.39
C ILE A 39 -12.30 -7.08 -3.23
N GLN A 40 -11.59 -6.13 -2.62
CA GLN A 40 -10.69 -5.22 -3.35
C GLN A 40 -9.61 -5.99 -4.12
N SER A 41 -9.02 -7.00 -3.49
CA SER A 41 -8.01 -7.87 -4.14
C SER A 41 -8.60 -8.63 -5.33
N ILE A 42 -9.80 -9.23 -5.18
CA ILE A 42 -10.48 -9.94 -6.28
C ILE A 42 -10.84 -8.97 -7.40
N ALA A 43 -11.46 -7.83 -7.07
CA ALA A 43 -11.80 -6.80 -8.03
C ALA A 43 -10.56 -6.32 -8.79
N PHE A 44 -9.43 -6.17 -8.11
CA PHE A 44 -8.18 -5.86 -8.77
C PHE A 44 -7.71 -6.96 -9.73
N GLN A 45 -7.71 -8.22 -9.29
CA GLN A 45 -7.33 -9.34 -10.16
C GLN A 45 -8.25 -9.45 -11.38
N THR A 46 -9.57 -9.28 -11.21
CA THR A 46 -10.55 -9.25 -12.29
C THR A 46 -10.30 -8.10 -13.27
N ASN A 47 -9.99 -6.90 -12.76
CA ASN A 47 -9.64 -5.75 -13.57
C ASN A 47 -8.36 -6.01 -14.40
N MET A 48 -7.38 -6.71 -13.83
CA MET A 48 -6.16 -7.09 -14.55
C MET A 48 -6.39 -8.18 -15.59
N LEU A 49 -7.22 -9.19 -15.30
CA LEU A 49 -7.61 -10.21 -16.27
C LEU A 49 -8.33 -9.58 -17.47
N ALA A 50 -9.24 -8.64 -17.20
CA ALA A 50 -9.94 -7.87 -18.22
C ALA A 50 -8.99 -7.01 -19.06
N LEU A 51 -7.97 -6.43 -18.43
CA LEU A 51 -6.94 -5.68 -19.13
C LEU A 51 -6.11 -6.57 -20.07
N ASN A 52 -5.67 -7.74 -19.61
CA ASN A 52 -4.96 -8.71 -20.46
C ASN A 52 -5.84 -9.16 -21.64
N ALA A 53 -7.14 -9.39 -21.40
CA ALA A 53 -8.09 -9.71 -22.46
C ALA A 53 -8.26 -8.56 -23.46
N THR A 54 -8.20 -7.30 -23.02
CA THR A 54 -8.21 -6.12 -23.89
C THR A 54 -6.99 -6.12 -24.82
N ILE A 55 -5.82 -6.45 -24.29
CA ILE A 55 -4.56 -6.52 -25.07
C ILE A 55 -4.66 -7.60 -26.15
N GLU A 56 -5.09 -8.81 -25.78
CA GLU A 56 -5.20 -9.91 -26.74
C GLU A 56 -6.28 -9.64 -27.80
N ALA A 57 -7.38 -8.97 -27.41
CA ALA A 57 -8.41 -8.52 -28.33
C ALA A 57 -7.87 -7.48 -29.34
N ALA A 58 -7.02 -6.55 -28.90
CA ALA A 58 -6.37 -5.61 -29.80
C ALA A 58 -5.42 -6.32 -30.78
N ARG A 59 -4.69 -7.33 -30.30
CA ARG A 59 -3.77 -8.14 -31.12
C ARG A 59 -4.49 -8.97 -32.20
N ALA A 60 -5.69 -9.46 -31.88
CA ALA A 60 -6.55 -10.19 -32.82
C ALA A 60 -7.21 -9.29 -33.88
N GLY A 61 -7.06 -7.96 -33.76
CA GLY A 61 -7.59 -6.99 -34.72
C GLY A 61 -9.10 -7.11 -34.90
N GLU A 62 -9.55 -7.23 -36.15
CA GLU A 62 -10.97 -7.32 -36.52
C GLU A 62 -11.70 -8.49 -35.84
N ALA A 63 -11.02 -9.62 -35.62
CA ALA A 63 -11.57 -10.80 -34.96
C ALA A 63 -11.74 -10.61 -33.43
N GLY A 64 -11.01 -9.66 -32.83
CA GLY A 64 -11.04 -9.39 -31.39
C GLY A 64 -12.10 -8.37 -30.96
N ARG A 65 -12.82 -7.72 -31.88
CA ARG A 65 -13.74 -6.61 -31.57
C ARG A 65 -14.80 -6.97 -30.52
N GLY A 66 -15.42 -8.14 -30.63
CA GLY A 66 -16.42 -8.62 -29.66
C GLY A 66 -15.82 -8.93 -28.28
N PHE A 67 -14.63 -9.53 -28.25
CA PHE A 67 -13.90 -9.80 -27.01
C PHE A 67 -13.45 -8.53 -26.31
N ASN A 68 -13.08 -7.48 -27.06
CA ASN A 68 -12.70 -6.19 -26.48
C ASN A 68 -13.88 -5.55 -25.73
N VAL A 69 -15.09 -5.59 -26.28
CA VAL A 69 -16.28 -5.05 -25.61
C VAL A 69 -16.52 -5.75 -24.27
N VAL A 70 -16.46 -7.08 -24.25
CA VAL A 70 -16.62 -7.86 -23.01
C VAL A 70 -15.50 -7.54 -22.02
N ALA A 71 -14.26 -7.40 -22.50
CA ALA A 71 -13.13 -7.05 -21.65
C ALA A 71 -13.29 -5.66 -21.01
N GLN A 72 -13.79 -4.66 -21.74
CA GLN A 72 -14.10 -3.34 -21.15
C GLN A 72 -15.21 -3.42 -20.11
N GLU A 73 -16.28 -4.17 -20.36
CA GLU A 73 -17.39 -4.33 -19.41
C GLU A 73 -16.93 -4.99 -18.10
N VAL A 74 -16.10 -6.05 -18.20
CA VAL A 74 -15.54 -6.71 -17.02
C VAL A 74 -14.59 -5.77 -16.26
N LYS A 75 -13.82 -4.94 -16.96
CA LYS A 75 -12.95 -3.93 -16.36
C LYS A 75 -13.77 -2.89 -15.58
N GLU A 76 -14.87 -2.42 -16.17
CA GLU A 76 -15.76 -1.46 -15.53
C GLU A 76 -16.46 -2.05 -14.29
N LEU A 77 -16.98 -3.27 -14.39
CA LEU A 77 -17.58 -3.98 -13.25
C LEU A 77 -16.56 -4.22 -12.13
N ALA A 78 -15.32 -4.56 -12.48
CA ALA A 78 -14.23 -4.71 -11.53
C ALA A 78 -13.88 -3.37 -10.85
N GLY A 79 -13.90 -2.26 -11.59
CA GLY A 79 -13.77 -0.91 -11.04
C GLY A 79 -14.89 -0.58 -10.05
N GLN A 80 -16.15 -0.84 -10.42
CA GLN A 80 -17.30 -0.64 -9.54
C GLN A 80 -17.21 -1.50 -8.27
N THR A 81 -16.77 -2.75 -8.40
CA THR A 81 -16.58 -3.68 -7.27
C THR A 81 -15.51 -3.17 -6.30
N ARG A 82 -14.40 -2.63 -6.83
CA ARG A 82 -13.36 -1.99 -6.00
C ARG A 82 -13.94 -0.79 -5.24
N ASN A 83 -14.63 0.11 -5.94
CA ASN A 83 -15.23 1.30 -5.32
C ASN A 83 -16.21 0.94 -4.20
N ALA A 84 -17.06 -0.08 -4.40
CA ALA A 84 -17.97 -0.56 -3.37
C ALA A 84 -17.22 -1.11 -2.14
N ALA A 85 -16.14 -1.87 -2.37
CA ALA A 85 -15.31 -2.38 -1.29
C ALA A 85 -14.55 -1.27 -0.53
N ASP A 86 -14.18 -0.18 -1.22
CA ASP A 86 -13.59 1.01 -0.60
C ASP A 86 -14.58 1.71 0.32
N GLU A 87 -15.85 1.82 -0.09
CA GLU A 87 -16.92 2.36 0.75
C GLU A 87 -17.18 1.50 1.99
N ILE A 88 -17.13 0.18 1.86
CA ILE A 88 -17.20 -0.75 3.01
C ILE A 88 -16.02 -0.48 3.95
N THR A 89 -14.80 -0.36 3.43
CA THR A 89 -13.60 -0.06 4.23
C THR A 89 -13.73 1.27 4.99
N ARG A 90 -14.22 2.32 4.33
CA ARG A 90 -14.48 3.62 4.99
C ARG A 90 -15.55 3.48 6.08
N THR A 91 -16.58 2.68 5.84
CA THR A 91 -17.65 2.43 6.81
C THR A 91 -17.13 1.65 8.01
N VAL A 92 -16.31 0.63 7.79
CA VAL A 92 -15.61 -0.13 8.84
C VAL A 92 -14.77 0.78 9.72
N LYS A 93 -13.98 1.70 9.14
CA LYS A 93 -13.19 2.68 9.91
C LYS A 93 -14.07 3.55 10.82
N ARG A 94 -15.16 4.11 10.27
CA ARG A 94 -16.11 4.89 11.06
C ARG A 94 -16.75 4.07 12.19
N LEU A 95 -17.10 2.81 11.92
CA LEU A 95 -17.67 1.92 12.94
C LEU A 95 -16.65 1.58 14.04
N GLN A 96 -15.38 1.41 13.70
CA GLN A 96 -14.30 1.21 14.69
C GLN A 96 -14.13 2.45 15.58
N GLU A 97 -14.18 3.66 15.02
CA GLU A 97 -14.12 4.91 15.77
C GLU A 97 -15.31 5.03 16.75
N VAL A 98 -16.52 4.73 16.29
CA VAL A 98 -17.73 4.73 17.14
C VAL A 98 -17.61 3.68 18.25
N ALA A 99 -17.15 2.47 17.94
CA ALA A 99 -16.94 1.42 18.94
C ALA A 99 -15.90 1.84 20.00
N ALA A 100 -14.81 2.48 19.59
CA ALA A 100 -13.79 3.00 20.52
C ALA A 100 -14.36 4.09 21.44
N GLN A 101 -15.18 5.00 20.91
CA GLN A 101 -15.87 6.04 21.71
C GLN A 101 -16.83 5.41 22.72
N LEU A 102 -17.61 4.40 22.32
CA LEU A 102 -18.53 3.68 23.21
C LEU A 102 -17.79 2.96 24.35
N SER A 103 -16.66 2.31 24.04
CA SER A 103 -15.80 1.66 25.05
C SER A 103 -15.23 2.68 26.06
N ALA A 104 -14.78 3.85 25.57
CA ALA A 104 -14.28 4.93 26.42
C ALA A 104 -15.37 5.48 27.36
N LEU A 105 -16.61 5.66 26.88
CA LEU A 105 -17.74 6.10 27.69
C LEU A 105 -18.10 5.09 28.79
N GLN A 106 -18.03 3.78 28.50
CA GLN A 106 -18.26 2.74 29.50
C GLN A 106 -17.17 2.69 30.58
N THR A 107 -15.90 2.89 30.19
CA THR A 107 -14.78 2.96 31.14
C THR A 107 -14.89 4.18 32.06
N ALA A 108 -15.32 5.32 31.52
CA ALA A 108 -15.59 6.52 32.29
C ALA A 108 -16.74 6.31 33.30
N ALA A 109 -17.80 5.59 32.91
CA ALA A 109 -18.92 5.27 33.81
C ALA A 109 -18.56 4.29 34.95
N VAL A 110 -17.55 3.44 34.75
CA VAL A 110 -17.02 2.54 35.81
C VAL A 110 -16.12 3.28 36.80
N THR A 111 -15.51 4.40 36.38
CA THR A 111 -14.51 5.15 37.19
C THR A 111 -15.14 6.21 38.11
N THR A 112 -16.43 6.53 37.99
CA THR A 112 -17.11 7.53 38.85
C THR A 112 -17.38 7.07 40.30
N ALA A 113 -16.91 5.90 40.71
CA ALA A 113 -16.97 5.44 42.11
C ALA A 113 -15.58 5.43 42.75
N THR A 114 -15.01 6.61 43.06
CA THR A 114 -14.15 6.97 44.23
C THR A 114 -13.54 8.37 43.99
N PRO A 115 -13.78 9.40 44.84
CA PRO A 115 -13.08 10.67 44.73
C PRO A 115 -11.87 10.71 45.69
N SER A 116 -10.72 11.22 45.25
CA SER A 116 -9.85 12.16 46.00
C SER A 116 -8.52 12.48 45.30
N SER A 117 -8.45 13.72 44.80
CA SER A 117 -7.50 14.80 45.17
C SER A 117 -5.97 14.68 44.98
N ARG A 118 -5.41 15.77 44.43
CA ARG A 118 -4.01 16.27 44.30
C ARG A 118 -3.23 15.81 43.06
N SER A 119 -2.46 16.64 42.34
CA SER A 119 -2.11 18.06 42.45
C SER A 119 -1.59 18.56 41.10
N PHE A 120 -1.73 19.86 40.90
CA PHE A 120 -1.32 20.72 39.79
C PHE A 120 0.21 20.92 39.72
N MET A 121 0.84 20.76 38.54
CA MET A 121 1.61 21.79 37.77
C MET A 121 2.42 21.18 36.61
N PRO A 122 2.68 21.95 35.53
CA PRO A 122 3.30 21.49 34.28
C PRO A 122 4.79 21.85 34.19
N ASP A 123 5.57 21.09 33.40
CA ASP A 123 6.87 21.55 32.91
C ASP A 123 6.86 21.66 31.38
N ASN A 124 7.24 22.85 30.95
CA ASN A 124 7.41 23.34 29.59
C ASN A 124 8.90 23.54 29.37
N HIS A 125 9.49 22.90 28.36
CA HIS A 125 10.78 23.33 27.83
C HIS A 125 10.81 23.22 26.29
N ALA A 126 10.85 24.41 25.68
CA ALA A 126 11.54 24.85 24.46
C ALA A 126 12.56 23.87 23.84
N GLY A 127 12.86 23.88 22.54
CA GLY A 127 12.57 24.81 21.46
C GLY A 127 13.46 24.43 20.26
N GLY A 128 13.11 24.89 19.06
CA GLY A 128 13.93 24.61 17.87
C GLY A 128 13.26 25.03 16.57
N THR A 129 13.01 26.33 16.41
CA THR A 129 12.73 26.94 15.10
C THR A 129 13.98 26.88 14.23
N TYR A 130 13.87 26.46 12.98
CA TYR A 130 14.93 26.70 11.98
C TYR A 130 14.36 27.49 10.80
N THR A 131 15.02 28.62 10.55
CA THR A 131 14.72 29.64 9.54
C THR A 131 14.99 29.18 8.11
N ILE A 132 14.14 29.63 7.18
CA ILE A 132 14.32 29.55 5.73
C ILE A 132 15.36 30.59 5.28
N GLY A 133 16.32 30.16 4.45
CA GLY A 133 17.17 31.06 3.66
C GLY A 133 18.21 30.34 2.79
N GLY A 134 18.09 30.47 1.47
CA GLY A 134 19.25 30.61 0.57
C GLY A 134 19.74 29.38 -0.22
N HIS A 135 19.15 29.17 -1.40
CA HIS A 135 19.77 28.65 -2.65
C HIS A 135 20.87 27.58 -2.58
N GLY A 136 20.51 26.35 -2.97
CA GLY A 136 21.44 25.29 -3.37
C GLY A 136 20.72 23.95 -3.43
N ALA A 137 20.80 23.26 -4.57
CA ALA A 137 20.09 22.02 -4.91
C ALA A 137 19.73 21.12 -3.71
N VAL A 138 18.43 20.83 -3.54
CA VAL A 138 17.93 19.96 -2.48
C VAL A 138 18.42 18.53 -2.75
N VAL A 139 19.48 18.13 -2.06
CA VAL A 139 19.81 16.71 -1.88
C VAL A 139 18.67 16.16 -1.04
N ALA A 140 17.75 15.41 -1.67
CA ALA A 140 16.63 14.82 -0.95
C ALA A 140 17.19 13.93 0.17
N ALA A 141 16.74 14.15 1.40
CA ALA A 141 17.16 13.33 2.54
C ALA A 141 16.85 11.85 2.24
N PRO A 142 17.68 10.91 2.72
CA PRO A 142 17.42 9.48 2.53
C PRO A 142 16.05 9.11 3.13
N PRO A 143 15.34 8.12 2.56
CA PRO A 143 14.05 7.68 3.06
C PRO A 143 14.13 7.28 4.54
N THR A 144 13.17 7.74 5.34
CA THR A 144 13.07 7.39 6.76
C THR A 144 12.71 5.91 6.95
N ALA A 145 12.96 5.36 8.13
CA ALA A 145 12.56 3.99 8.47
C ALA A 145 11.04 3.76 8.33
N GLN A 146 10.23 4.79 8.56
CA GLN A 146 8.78 4.73 8.35
C GLN A 146 8.42 4.63 6.86
N GLN A 147 9.04 5.47 6.01
CA GLN A 147 8.84 5.42 4.56
C GLN A 147 9.29 4.07 3.98
N ILE A 148 10.42 3.52 4.45
CA ILE A 148 10.88 2.19 4.04
C ILE A 148 9.85 1.11 4.38
N ARG A 149 9.28 1.13 5.60
CA ARG A 149 8.22 0.19 5.99
C ARG A 149 6.98 0.32 5.11
N MET A 150 6.50 1.55 4.86
CA MET A 150 5.35 1.80 3.99
C MET A 150 5.58 1.23 2.58
N VAL A 151 6.76 1.44 2.01
CA VAL A 151 7.14 0.88 0.69
C VAL A 151 7.17 -0.64 0.72
N GLN A 152 7.77 -1.25 1.75
CA GLN A 152 7.86 -2.72 1.87
C GLN A 152 6.49 -3.38 2.03
N GLU A 153 5.63 -2.82 2.88
CA GLU A 153 4.29 -3.36 3.15
C GLU A 153 3.36 -3.21 1.94
N SER A 154 3.34 -2.02 1.33
CA SER A 154 2.53 -1.78 0.13
C SER A 154 3.03 -2.58 -1.08
N PHE A 155 4.35 -2.71 -1.26
CA PHE A 155 4.90 -3.60 -2.29
C PHE A 155 4.48 -5.06 -2.08
N ALA A 156 4.47 -5.56 -0.84
CA ALA A 156 4.05 -6.93 -0.54
C ALA A 156 2.57 -7.20 -0.89
N LYS A 157 1.70 -6.18 -0.84
CA LYS A 157 0.31 -6.28 -1.32
C LYS A 157 0.27 -6.41 -2.84
N VAL A 158 1.00 -5.54 -3.54
CA VAL A 158 1.03 -5.49 -5.01
C VAL A 158 1.73 -6.71 -5.63
N ALA A 159 2.81 -7.19 -5.01
CA ALA A 159 3.58 -8.34 -5.50
C ALA A 159 2.76 -9.63 -5.59
N LYS A 160 1.72 -9.79 -4.76
CA LYS A 160 0.79 -10.93 -4.81
C LYS A 160 -0.02 -11.00 -6.11
N LEU A 161 -0.03 -9.90 -6.88
CA LEU A 161 -0.78 -9.77 -8.13
C LEU A 161 0.04 -10.31 -9.32
N GLY A 162 1.32 -10.61 -9.13
CA GLY A 162 2.13 -11.37 -10.08
C GLY A 162 2.31 -10.68 -11.44
N SER A 163 2.26 -11.45 -12.53
CA SER A 163 2.52 -10.94 -13.89
C SER A 163 1.57 -9.84 -14.35
N ALA A 164 0.35 -9.80 -13.82
CA ALA A 164 -0.64 -8.78 -14.12
C ALA A 164 -0.16 -7.36 -13.78
N VAL A 165 0.49 -7.16 -12.62
CA VAL A 165 0.95 -5.82 -12.25
C VAL A 165 2.12 -5.36 -13.12
N ALA A 166 2.98 -6.29 -13.57
CA ALA A 166 4.04 -5.96 -14.51
C ALA A 166 3.48 -5.56 -15.88
N ALA A 167 2.43 -6.23 -16.36
CA ALA A 167 1.76 -5.87 -17.60
C ALA A 167 1.16 -4.45 -17.53
N LEU A 168 0.50 -4.12 -16.42
CA LEU A 168 -0.02 -2.77 -16.17
C LEU A 168 1.08 -1.70 -16.17
N PHE A 169 2.22 -1.99 -15.53
CA PHE A 169 3.36 -1.08 -15.52
C PHE A 169 3.87 -0.79 -16.94
N TYR A 170 4.09 -1.82 -17.76
CA TYR A 170 4.58 -1.62 -19.12
C TYR A 170 3.58 -0.91 -20.01
N GLN A 171 2.29 -1.18 -19.84
CA GLN A 171 1.26 -0.42 -20.54
C GLN A 171 1.37 1.07 -20.20
N LYS A 172 1.36 1.44 -18.92
CA LYS A 172 1.48 2.84 -18.49
C LYS A 172 2.77 3.49 -18.99
N LEU A 173 3.88 2.74 -18.97
CA LEU A 173 5.16 3.22 -19.48
C LEU A 173 5.10 3.56 -20.97
N PHE A 174 4.53 2.68 -21.79
CA PHE A 174 4.44 2.86 -23.24
C PHE A 174 3.32 3.81 -23.67
N ASP A 175 2.29 3.98 -22.84
CA ASP A 175 1.28 5.02 -23.03
C ASP A 175 1.88 6.42 -22.80
N LEU A 176 2.81 6.55 -21.84
CA LEU A 176 3.55 7.80 -21.59
C LEU A 176 4.58 8.08 -22.69
N ASP A 177 5.34 7.07 -23.10
CA ASP A 177 6.29 7.19 -24.20
C ASP A 177 6.41 5.88 -25.01
N PRO A 178 5.74 5.80 -26.17
CA PRO A 178 5.78 4.61 -27.04
C PRO A 178 7.19 4.29 -27.56
N SER A 179 8.10 5.27 -27.64
CA SER A 179 9.44 5.06 -28.18
C SER A 179 10.30 4.16 -27.28
N LEU A 180 9.98 4.12 -25.98
CA LEU A 180 10.68 3.28 -25.01
C LEU A 180 10.54 1.80 -25.31
N GLN A 181 9.50 1.38 -26.04
CA GLN A 181 9.29 -0.03 -26.41
C GLN A 181 10.51 -0.61 -27.15
N ALA A 182 11.21 0.20 -27.94
CA ALA A 182 12.41 -0.24 -28.68
C ALA A 182 13.57 -0.64 -27.76
N LEU A 183 13.61 -0.15 -26.51
CA LEU A 183 14.64 -0.50 -25.52
C LEU A 183 14.35 -1.85 -24.84
N PHE A 184 13.12 -2.35 -24.92
CA PHE A 184 12.72 -3.62 -24.32
C PHE A 184 12.68 -4.72 -25.37
N GLN A 185 13.72 -5.56 -25.39
CA GLN A 185 13.80 -6.70 -26.31
C GLN A 185 13.25 -7.98 -25.67
N GLY A 186 12.58 -8.79 -26.49
CA GLY A 186 12.11 -10.13 -26.12
C GLY A 186 10.68 -10.18 -25.59
N ASP A 187 10.39 -11.24 -24.85
CA ASP A 187 9.06 -11.53 -24.34
C ASP A 187 8.70 -10.67 -23.12
N MET A 188 7.63 -9.87 -23.25
CA MET A 188 7.23 -8.89 -22.23
C MET A 188 6.75 -9.52 -20.92
N GLU A 189 6.19 -10.73 -20.95
CA GLU A 189 5.78 -11.44 -19.74
C GLU A 189 7.00 -11.87 -18.92
N THR A 190 8.02 -12.38 -19.60
CA THR A 190 9.30 -12.76 -18.99
C THR A 190 10.07 -11.54 -18.50
N GLN A 191 10.05 -10.43 -19.23
CA GLN A 191 10.64 -9.18 -18.76
C GLN A 191 9.91 -8.63 -17.54
N GLY A 192 8.57 -8.71 -17.51
CA GLY A 192 7.76 -8.30 -16.37
C GLY A 192 8.09 -9.06 -15.08
N ARG A 193 8.26 -10.38 -15.17
CA ARG A 193 8.69 -11.19 -14.02
C ARG A 193 10.07 -10.76 -13.50
N LYS A 194 11.04 -10.60 -14.41
CA LYS A 194 12.39 -10.14 -14.05
C LYS A 194 12.38 -8.76 -13.40
N LEU A 195 11.57 -7.83 -13.92
CA LEU A 195 11.41 -6.50 -13.35
C LEU A 195 10.90 -6.58 -11.92
N LEU A 196 9.81 -7.34 -11.68
CA LEU A 196 9.24 -7.48 -10.34
C LEU A 196 10.21 -8.14 -9.36
N ASP A 197 10.95 -9.16 -9.78
CA ASP A 197 11.97 -9.81 -8.93
C ASP A 197 13.10 -8.84 -8.53
N MET A 198 13.52 -8.00 -9.48
CA MET A 198 14.54 -6.96 -9.25
C MET A 198 14.03 -5.88 -8.30
N ILE A 199 12.81 -5.37 -8.52
CA ILE A 199 12.18 -4.39 -7.61
C ILE A 199 11.98 -5.01 -6.22
N ALA A 200 11.49 -6.24 -6.13
CA ALA A 200 11.33 -6.95 -4.86
C ALA A 200 12.65 -7.06 -4.09
N THR A 201 13.75 -7.32 -4.80
CA THR A 201 15.09 -7.39 -4.22
C THR A 201 15.56 -6.02 -3.73
N ALA A 202 15.36 -4.96 -4.51
CA ALA A 202 15.68 -3.60 -4.09
C ALA A 202 14.86 -3.16 -2.87
N VAL A 203 13.55 -3.37 -2.88
CA VAL A 203 12.62 -3.05 -1.79
C VAL A 203 12.99 -3.76 -0.49
N ARG A 204 13.32 -5.07 -0.56
CA ARG A 204 13.85 -5.82 0.60
C ARG A 204 15.18 -5.27 1.09
N GLY A 205 16.03 -4.81 0.16
CA GLY A 205 17.36 -4.25 0.44
C GLY A 205 17.36 -2.85 1.07
N LEU A 206 16.23 -2.14 1.11
CA LEU A 206 16.15 -0.77 1.64
C LEU A 206 16.58 -0.66 3.11
N ASN A 207 16.45 -1.74 3.89
CA ASN A 207 16.92 -1.79 5.28
C ASN A 207 18.46 -1.87 5.40
N ASN A 208 19.20 -2.00 4.28
CA ASN A 208 20.65 -2.06 4.25
C ASN A 208 21.21 -1.31 3.03
N LEU A 209 21.06 0.02 3.05
CA LEU A 209 21.59 0.90 2.01
C LEU A 209 23.09 0.70 1.71
N PRO A 210 24.00 0.48 2.68
CA PRO A 210 25.40 0.23 2.39
C PRO A 210 25.67 -0.96 1.47
N LYS A 211 24.80 -1.99 1.49
CA LYS A 211 24.89 -3.12 0.55
C LYS A 211 24.10 -2.90 -0.73
N LEU A 212 22.96 -2.19 -0.65
CA LEU A 212 22.09 -1.94 -1.79
C LEU A 212 22.71 -0.95 -2.79
N VAL A 213 23.25 0.17 -2.31
CA VAL A 213 23.76 1.26 -3.15
C VAL A 213 24.80 0.77 -4.17
N PRO A 214 25.84 -0.01 -3.82
CA PRO A 214 26.79 -0.52 -4.80
C PRO A 214 26.16 -1.41 -5.88
N ALA A 215 25.12 -2.18 -5.54
CA ALA A 215 24.41 -3.01 -6.51
C ALA A 215 23.57 -2.15 -7.49
N VAL A 216 22.94 -1.10 -6.99
CA VAL A 216 22.16 -0.13 -7.78
C VAL A 216 23.07 0.69 -8.70
N GLN A 217 24.25 1.12 -8.23
CA GLN A 217 25.24 1.80 -9.07
C GLN A 217 25.69 0.93 -10.26
N LYS A 218 26.03 -0.34 -10.00
CA LYS A 218 26.36 -1.31 -11.06
C LYS A 218 25.19 -1.54 -12.03
N LEU A 219 23.96 -1.47 -11.54
CA LEU A 219 22.77 -1.57 -12.38
C LEU A 219 22.62 -0.33 -13.27
N GLY A 220 22.86 0.87 -12.74
CA GLY A 220 22.88 2.13 -13.48
C GLY A 220 23.89 2.12 -14.63
N GLN A 221 25.12 1.64 -14.38
CA GLN A 221 26.14 1.46 -15.42
C GLN A 221 25.66 0.55 -16.56
N ARG A 222 24.94 -0.53 -16.26
CA ARG A 222 24.35 -1.41 -17.28
C ARG A 222 23.22 -0.73 -18.04
N HIS A 223 22.38 0.05 -17.35
CA HIS A 223 21.29 0.80 -17.98
C HIS A 223 21.81 1.83 -18.99
N ALA A 224 22.93 2.49 -18.68
CA ALA A 224 23.63 3.35 -19.62
C ALA A 224 23.99 2.60 -20.92
N GLY A 225 24.54 1.39 -20.79
CA GLY A 225 24.87 0.51 -21.91
C GLY A 225 23.67 0.04 -22.74
N TYR A 226 22.45 0.08 -22.18
CA TYR A 226 21.21 -0.20 -22.91
C TYR A 226 20.64 1.03 -23.63
N GLY A 227 21.29 2.19 -23.52
CA GLY A 227 20.82 3.45 -24.11
C GLY A 227 19.82 4.21 -23.25
N VAL A 228 19.65 3.83 -21.97
CA VAL A 228 18.76 4.54 -21.05
C VAL A 228 19.33 5.93 -20.75
N GLN A 229 18.51 6.96 -20.95
CA GLN A 229 18.87 8.36 -20.69
C GLN A 229 18.27 8.83 -19.35
N PRO A 230 18.82 9.90 -18.73
CA PRO A 230 18.28 10.45 -17.48
C PRO A 230 16.78 10.74 -17.53
N GLY A 231 16.27 11.29 -18.65
CA GLY A 231 14.84 11.58 -18.81
C GLY A 231 13.92 10.35 -18.82
N HIS A 232 14.44 9.15 -19.13
CA HIS A 232 13.64 7.92 -19.06
C HIS A 232 13.27 7.55 -17.61
N TYR A 233 14.07 7.97 -16.63
CA TYR A 233 13.79 7.69 -15.22
C TYR A 233 12.57 8.48 -14.74
N ASP A 234 12.30 9.67 -15.26
CA ASP A 234 11.09 10.41 -14.87
C ASP A 234 9.84 9.67 -15.35
N ILE A 235 9.82 9.24 -16.61
CA ILE A 235 8.72 8.48 -17.22
C ILE A 235 8.49 7.15 -16.48
N VAL A 236 9.56 6.45 -16.11
CA VAL A 236 9.47 5.20 -15.32
C VAL A 236 8.91 5.48 -13.93
N GLY A 237 9.26 6.61 -13.31
CA GLY A 237 8.73 7.01 -12.00
C GLY A 237 7.23 7.25 -12.05
N ASP A 238 6.77 8.00 -13.05
CA ASP A 238 5.35 8.28 -13.28
C ASP A 238 4.57 6.98 -13.55
N ALA A 239 5.09 6.11 -14.42
CA ALA A 239 4.49 4.82 -14.70
C ALA A 239 4.41 3.93 -13.45
N LEU A 240 5.47 3.91 -12.62
CA LEU A 240 5.51 3.15 -11.37
C LEU A 240 4.47 3.65 -10.38
N LEU A 241 4.43 4.96 -10.12
CA LEU A 241 3.47 5.55 -9.17
C LEU A 241 2.03 5.33 -9.64
N ALA A 242 1.75 5.52 -10.93
CA ALA A 242 0.44 5.25 -11.50
C ALA A 242 0.06 3.75 -11.44
N THR A 243 1.04 2.85 -11.55
CA THR A 243 0.81 1.40 -11.36
C THR A 243 0.49 1.07 -9.91
N LEU A 244 1.21 1.66 -8.96
CA LEU A 244 0.98 1.45 -7.54
C LEU A 244 -0.36 2.03 -7.09
N HIS A 245 -0.74 3.21 -7.59
CA HIS A 245 -2.05 3.81 -7.37
C HIS A 245 -3.17 2.83 -7.76
N ASP A 246 -3.15 2.33 -8.98
CA ASP A 246 -4.18 1.38 -9.45
C ASP A 246 -4.09 0.03 -8.73
N GLY A 247 -2.86 -0.39 -8.40
CA GLY A 247 -2.47 -1.60 -7.68
C GLY A 247 -3.04 -1.70 -6.27
N LEU A 248 -2.94 -0.60 -5.53
CA LEU A 248 -3.25 -0.51 -4.10
C LEU A 248 -4.61 0.13 -3.84
N GLY A 249 -5.15 0.90 -4.77
CA GLY A 249 -6.41 1.63 -4.58
C GLY A 249 -6.35 2.50 -3.32
N PRO A 250 -7.27 2.38 -2.35
CA PRO A 250 -7.27 3.19 -1.13
C PRO A 250 -6.04 3.03 -0.25
N ASP A 251 -5.30 1.92 -0.38
CA ASP A 251 -4.06 1.71 0.35
C ASP A 251 -2.93 2.60 -0.18
N PHE A 252 -3.08 3.19 -1.37
CA PHE A 252 -2.19 4.22 -1.91
C PHE A 252 -2.51 5.59 -1.31
N THR A 253 -2.26 5.71 -0.01
CA THR A 253 -2.42 6.98 0.71
C THR A 253 -1.36 8.00 0.28
N PRO A 254 -1.57 9.32 0.50
CA PRO A 254 -0.56 10.34 0.21
C PRO A 254 0.81 10.07 0.88
N ASP A 255 0.81 9.51 2.09
CA ASP A 255 2.05 9.15 2.78
C ASP A 255 2.79 8.00 2.09
N VAL A 256 2.03 7.02 1.57
CA VAL A 256 2.58 5.89 0.79
C VAL A 256 3.14 6.40 -0.54
N GLU A 257 2.42 7.28 -1.23
CA GLU A 257 2.90 7.92 -2.47
C GLU A 257 4.21 8.68 -2.24
N LEU A 258 4.27 9.52 -1.21
CA LEU A 258 5.48 10.26 -0.84
C LEU A 258 6.64 9.33 -0.46
N ALA A 259 6.36 8.22 0.23
CA ALA A 259 7.36 7.22 0.57
C ALA A 259 7.94 6.55 -0.69
N TRP A 260 7.08 6.16 -1.64
CA TRP A 260 7.49 5.60 -2.92
C TRP A 260 8.28 6.60 -3.75
N ALA A 261 7.82 7.84 -3.87
CA ALA A 261 8.52 8.89 -4.60
C ALA A 261 9.92 9.14 -4.00
N SER A 262 10.05 9.18 -2.66
CA SER A 262 11.33 9.34 -1.98
C SER A 262 12.29 8.18 -2.26
N VAL A 263 11.83 6.93 -2.15
CA VAL A 263 12.64 5.74 -2.45
C VAL A 263 13.03 5.69 -3.92
N TYR A 264 12.08 5.93 -4.83
CA TYR A 264 12.32 5.93 -6.26
C TYR A 264 13.39 6.95 -6.64
N ASN A 265 13.24 8.20 -6.16
CA ASN A 265 14.20 9.27 -6.42
C ASN A 265 15.60 8.94 -5.91
N LEU A 266 15.74 8.31 -4.73
CA LEU A 266 17.04 7.85 -4.23
C LEU A 266 17.68 6.84 -5.20
N LEU A 267 16.92 5.83 -5.63
CA LEU A 267 17.43 4.78 -6.51
C LEU A 267 17.75 5.31 -7.91
N ALA A 268 16.86 6.12 -8.50
CA ALA A 268 17.04 6.72 -9.80
C ALA A 268 18.28 7.63 -9.84
N ARG A 269 18.44 8.54 -8.85
CA ARG A 269 19.64 9.37 -8.73
C ARG A 269 20.91 8.53 -8.62
N THR A 270 20.88 7.50 -7.77
CA THR A 270 22.02 6.58 -7.61
C THR A 270 22.40 5.90 -8.94
N MET A 271 21.41 5.52 -9.76
CA MET A 271 21.66 4.93 -11.07
C MET A 271 22.18 5.95 -12.09
N ILE A 272 21.60 7.14 -12.13
CA ILE A 272 21.99 8.23 -13.04
C ILE A 272 23.43 8.68 -12.76
N GLU A 273 23.77 8.93 -11.50
CA GLU A 273 25.12 9.35 -11.09
C GLU A 273 26.17 8.27 -11.41
N ALA A 274 25.80 6.99 -11.29
CA ALA A 274 26.70 5.89 -11.63
C ALA A 274 26.83 5.63 -13.13
N SER A 275 25.90 6.14 -13.94
CA SER A 275 25.89 6.03 -15.41
C SER A 275 26.63 7.16 -16.12
N SER A 276 27.05 8.19 -15.38
CA SER A 276 27.75 9.38 -15.88
C SER A 276 29.26 9.15 -16.05
#